data_AF-A0A1U7NJU2-F1
#
_entry.id   AF-A0A1U7NJU2-F1
#
_cell.length_a   1.000
_cell.length_b   1.000
_cell.length_c   1.000
_cell.angle_alpha   90.00
_cell.angle_beta   90.00
_cell.angle_gamma   90.00
#
_symmetry.space_group_name_H-M   'P 1'
#
loop_
_entity.id
_entity.type
_entity.pdbx_description
1 polymer ?
#
loop_
_entity_poly.entity_id
_entity_poly.type
_entity_poly.pdbx_seq_one_letter_code
_entity_poly.pdbx_strand_id
1 'polypeptide(L)'
;MYSFIQSRKSVRGSKNSKNGSISARTKSLIDFVWLIKGNIYRYKKIAFPLVICVEFICLIINPKHLAQTIYLDTALFREVPELLTLIFIFFIIWILYDIITKRIKNENYDTHGIIIAFSGLASGYATIMSNGEVGVVPSCGFILFPAFTYLIFKNKTIQNNKYFVLSFNGILVTFFGICLSQKLVSPYSWWGDPIPSYWEKTETVNIKALKGFKFSPLEKKKYEDLNRVIGENTDKGSVIWGFPHTKVFNIFQENYNMNGFVPVEFYDVCADDFAIEEAKLLAKNKPDIVIWQDMPGALEAHEEIYRGGNPLGQRELQKWFSSVKEKDYKLIGQVDNVFVYKLKDGQPITETFIERKSAENITSNYVDPTPEVVDDIELEGLGTIKDPYLISSIEDLEYFRDSVNSGTSFNGQFLKQTANIDLSEINNWDPIGHFESGNFFEGNYNGDGFKIENLKIKKGENNAGLFGQLIGTVENVNLHNCNIKGAYVGGITSQGASTTRIINCLVTGKLEGEGRAGGIADNLGGGSIINCVADVELKGAITSGISGYYQTIVTNCFSNMADGVSIDDGEKITDDTVKKLNDFQKKLDDQELRPLLNKWKTVDGKLIISSD
;
A
#
# COMPACT_ATOMS: atom_id res chain seq x y z
N MET A 1 0.72 -4.39 -8.86
CA MET A 1 0.12 -3.10 -9.30
C MET A 1 0.89 -1.86 -8.78
N TYR A 2 1.40 -1.87 -7.54
CA TYR A 2 2.18 -0.76 -6.98
C TYR A 2 3.59 -0.57 -7.60
N SER A 3 4.35 -1.67 -7.86
CA SER A 3 5.61 -1.61 -8.64
C SER A 3 5.41 -1.03 -10.05
N PHE A 4 4.21 -1.22 -10.59
CA PHE A 4 3.74 -0.72 -11.88
C PHE A 4 3.52 0.81 -11.89
N ILE A 5 3.16 1.39 -10.74
CA ILE A 5 2.92 2.83 -10.57
C ILE A 5 4.22 3.55 -10.17
N GLN A 6 5.03 2.95 -9.29
CA GLN A 6 6.35 3.46 -8.86
C GLN A 6 7.35 3.58 -10.03
N SER A 7 7.48 2.53 -10.85
CA SER A 7 8.37 2.55 -12.04
C SER A 7 8.01 3.62 -13.07
N ARG A 8 6.75 4.07 -13.12
CA ARG A 8 6.28 5.14 -14.01
C ARG A 8 6.52 6.53 -13.45
N LYS A 9 6.49 6.70 -12.12
CA LYS A 9 6.84 7.95 -11.45
C LYS A 9 8.34 8.26 -11.61
N SER A 10 9.23 7.26 -11.52
CA SER A 10 10.68 7.48 -11.68
C SER A 10 11.08 7.93 -13.10
N VAL A 11 10.43 7.41 -14.14
CA VAL A 11 10.65 7.84 -15.54
C VAL A 11 10.19 9.28 -15.80
N ARG A 12 9.19 9.79 -15.05
CA ARG A 12 8.80 11.21 -15.11
C ARG A 12 9.79 12.12 -14.38
N GLY A 13 10.45 11.63 -13.31
CA GLY A 13 11.37 12.39 -12.47
C GLY A 13 12.73 12.71 -13.12
N SER A 14 13.14 12.03 -14.19
CA SER A 14 14.44 12.27 -14.84
C SER A 14 14.47 13.48 -15.80
N LYS A 15 13.36 14.21 -15.96
CA LYS A 15 13.30 15.44 -16.77
C LYS A 15 13.45 16.70 -15.93
N ASN A 16 14.61 16.87 -15.31
CA ASN A 16 15.10 18.20 -14.90
C ASN A 16 16.49 18.43 -15.51
N SER A 17 16.54 18.60 -16.84
CA SER A 17 17.65 19.33 -17.46
C SER A 17 17.23 19.95 -18.80
N LYS A 18 17.22 21.29 -18.80
CA LYS A 18 17.40 22.21 -19.93
C LYS A 18 16.41 22.14 -21.10
N ASN A 19 15.68 23.25 -21.25
CA ASN A 19 15.04 23.74 -22.47
C ASN A 19 15.85 23.40 -23.74
N GLY A 20 15.32 22.45 -24.53
CA GLY A 20 15.72 22.21 -25.91
C GLY A 20 14.48 22.33 -26.78
N SER A 21 14.43 23.38 -27.62
CA SER A 21 13.33 23.67 -28.52
C SER A 21 12.95 22.46 -29.38
N ILE A 22 11.71 21.98 -29.24
CA ILE A 22 11.12 21.06 -30.20
C ILE A 22 10.90 21.86 -31.50
N SER A 23 11.56 21.43 -32.58
CA SER A 23 11.48 22.07 -33.89
C SER A 23 10.04 22.04 -34.43
N ALA A 24 9.68 23.09 -35.17
CA ALA A 24 8.33 23.36 -35.70
C ALA A 24 7.75 22.28 -36.66
N ARG A 25 8.44 21.15 -36.89
CA ARG A 25 7.95 20.02 -37.68
C ARG A 25 7.18 18.97 -36.87
N THR A 26 7.24 18.99 -35.54
CA THR A 26 6.54 18.02 -34.67
C THR A 26 5.15 18.47 -34.25
N LYS A 27 4.80 19.74 -34.49
CA LYS A 27 3.45 20.26 -34.24
C LYS A 27 2.42 19.69 -35.24
N SER A 28 2.83 19.39 -36.48
CA SER A 28 1.87 18.96 -37.51
C SER A 28 1.35 17.53 -37.40
N LEU A 29 1.94 16.66 -36.56
CA LEU A 29 1.43 15.29 -36.34
C LEU A 29 0.51 15.22 -35.13
N ILE A 30 0.81 15.98 -34.08
CA ILE A 30 -0.05 16.11 -32.89
C ILE A 30 -1.28 16.94 -33.22
N ASP A 31 -1.13 18.00 -34.03
CA ASP A 31 -2.27 18.75 -34.57
C ASP A 31 -3.12 17.86 -35.50
N PHE A 32 -2.52 16.91 -36.25
CA PHE A 32 -3.27 15.95 -37.06
C PHE A 32 -4.06 14.93 -36.21
N VAL A 33 -3.48 14.42 -35.12
CA VAL A 33 -4.17 13.53 -34.17
C VAL A 33 -5.26 14.28 -33.37
N TRP A 34 -5.04 15.56 -33.03
CA TRP A 34 -6.05 16.41 -32.39
C TRP A 34 -7.16 16.87 -33.35
N LEU A 35 -6.84 17.13 -34.63
CA LEU A 35 -7.84 17.40 -35.68
C LEU A 35 -8.80 16.20 -35.86
N ILE A 36 -8.29 14.99 -35.62
CA ILE A 36 -9.07 13.74 -35.65
C ILE A 36 -9.92 13.63 -34.38
N LYS A 37 -9.39 13.89 -33.16
CA LYS A 37 -10.19 13.89 -31.92
C LYS A 37 -11.37 14.88 -31.94
N GLY A 38 -11.17 16.08 -32.49
CA GLY A 38 -12.23 17.10 -32.61
C GLY A 38 -13.32 16.78 -33.64
N ASN A 39 -13.06 15.85 -34.57
CA ASN A 39 -14.00 15.50 -35.66
C ASN A 39 -14.50 14.05 -35.63
N ILE A 40 -14.08 13.21 -34.67
CA ILE A 40 -14.57 11.82 -34.52
C ILE A 40 -16.10 11.77 -34.28
N TYR A 41 -16.69 12.80 -33.68
CA TYR A 41 -18.15 12.91 -33.57
C TYR A 41 -18.86 13.24 -34.90
N ARG A 42 -18.12 13.66 -35.94
CA ARG A 42 -18.68 14.03 -37.26
C ARG A 42 -18.45 13.00 -38.37
N TYR A 43 -17.49 12.08 -38.25
CA TYR A 43 -17.23 11.08 -39.29
C TYR A 43 -17.76 9.69 -38.94
N LYS A 44 -18.94 9.38 -39.46
CA LYS A 44 -19.58 8.06 -39.42
C LYS A 44 -18.63 6.95 -39.93
N LYS A 45 -18.53 5.87 -39.15
CA LYS A 45 -18.23 4.46 -39.50
C LYS A 45 -16.92 4.07 -40.21
N ILE A 46 -16.08 5.00 -40.72
CA ILE A 46 -14.83 4.65 -41.44
C ILE A 46 -13.55 5.03 -40.66
N ALA A 47 -13.62 6.05 -39.80
CA ALA A 47 -12.42 6.62 -39.19
C ALA A 47 -11.74 5.71 -38.14
N PHE A 48 -12.52 5.00 -37.31
CA PHE A 48 -11.97 4.27 -36.16
C PHE A 48 -11.04 3.09 -36.56
N PRO A 49 -11.40 2.21 -37.51
CA PRO A 49 -10.48 1.19 -38.02
C PRO A 49 -9.21 1.72 -38.68
N LEU A 50 -9.35 2.82 -39.43
CA LEU A 50 -8.25 3.41 -40.17
C LEU A 50 -7.23 4.01 -39.21
N VAL A 51 -7.69 4.62 -38.11
CA VAL A 51 -6.85 5.14 -37.02
C VAL A 51 -6.03 4.02 -36.40
N ILE A 52 -6.62 2.85 -36.15
CA ILE A 52 -5.91 1.72 -35.54
C ILE A 52 -4.90 1.09 -36.51
N CYS A 53 -5.24 0.97 -37.79
CA CYS A 53 -4.28 0.56 -38.83
C CYS A 53 -3.11 1.55 -38.95
N VAL A 54 -3.37 2.86 -38.85
CA VAL A 54 -2.34 3.90 -38.88
C VAL A 54 -1.45 3.83 -37.63
N GLU A 55 -2.02 3.64 -36.43
CA GLU A 55 -1.25 3.41 -35.20
C GLU A 55 -0.34 2.18 -35.33
N PHE A 56 -0.82 1.10 -35.94
CA PHE A 56 -0.02 -0.10 -36.17
C PHE A 56 1.09 0.10 -37.22
N ILE A 57 0.80 0.80 -38.32
CA ILE A 57 1.83 1.19 -39.31
C ILE A 57 2.87 2.10 -38.63
N CYS A 58 2.46 2.97 -37.73
CA CYS A 58 3.37 3.79 -36.92
C CYS A 58 4.21 2.95 -35.93
N LEU A 59 3.71 1.82 -35.41
CA LEU A 59 4.51 0.88 -34.59
C LEU A 59 5.62 0.25 -35.42
N ILE A 60 5.41 0.02 -36.71
CA ILE A 60 6.43 -0.55 -37.62
C ILE A 60 7.44 0.52 -38.06
N ILE A 61 6.98 1.75 -38.33
CA ILE A 61 7.81 2.83 -38.90
C ILE A 61 8.62 3.58 -37.83
N ASN A 62 8.08 3.78 -36.62
CA ASN A 62 8.78 4.44 -35.51
C ASN A 62 8.44 3.76 -34.16
N PRO A 63 8.90 2.52 -33.94
CA PRO A 63 8.51 1.71 -32.79
C PRO A 63 8.87 2.36 -31.46
N LYS A 64 9.96 3.14 -31.40
CA LYS A 64 10.43 3.79 -30.16
C LYS A 64 9.46 4.86 -29.67
N HIS A 65 9.17 5.86 -30.50
CA HIS A 65 8.35 7.00 -30.07
C HIS A 65 6.93 6.55 -29.72
N LEU A 66 6.33 5.68 -30.54
CA LEU A 66 4.97 5.23 -30.30
C LEU A 66 4.86 4.34 -29.05
N ALA A 67 5.81 3.41 -28.83
CA ALA A 67 5.83 2.62 -27.61
C ALA A 67 5.97 3.52 -26.35
N GLN A 68 6.84 4.54 -26.40
CA GLN A 68 6.97 5.49 -25.29
C GLN A 68 5.67 6.26 -25.03
N THR A 69 4.99 6.74 -26.08
CA THR A 69 3.70 7.43 -25.94
C THR A 69 2.64 6.53 -25.30
N ILE A 70 2.50 5.29 -25.78
CA ILE A 70 1.52 4.34 -25.24
C ILE A 70 1.86 4.01 -23.78
N TYR A 71 3.13 3.74 -23.46
CA TYR A 71 3.57 3.42 -22.10
C TYR A 71 3.28 4.54 -21.10
N LEU A 72 3.41 5.79 -21.52
CA LEU A 72 3.20 6.97 -20.68
C LEU A 72 1.72 7.36 -20.52
N ASP A 73 0.82 6.79 -21.31
CA ASP A 73 -0.62 7.03 -21.19
C ASP A 73 -1.19 6.25 -20.00
N THR A 74 -1.56 6.98 -18.95
CA THR A 74 -2.08 6.42 -17.70
C THR A 74 -3.52 5.93 -17.82
N ALA A 75 -4.31 6.49 -18.74
CA ALA A 75 -5.69 6.06 -18.91
C ALA A 75 -5.72 4.65 -19.50
N LEU A 76 -4.99 4.41 -20.58
CA LEU A 76 -4.98 3.10 -21.26
C LEU A 76 -4.61 1.94 -20.33
N PHE A 77 -3.64 2.13 -19.43
CA PHE A 77 -3.22 1.07 -18.52
C PHE A 77 -4.13 0.87 -17.31
N ARG A 78 -4.88 1.90 -16.88
CA ARG A 78 -5.86 1.77 -15.80
C ARG A 78 -7.04 0.92 -16.23
N GLU A 79 -7.50 1.07 -17.47
CA GLU A 79 -8.67 0.33 -17.97
C GLU A 79 -8.37 -1.15 -18.26
N VAL A 80 -7.10 -1.53 -18.45
CA VAL A 80 -6.72 -2.91 -18.82
C VAL A 80 -7.08 -3.94 -17.73
N PRO A 81 -6.68 -3.79 -16.45
CA PRO A 81 -7.07 -4.72 -15.40
C PRO A 81 -8.58 -4.84 -15.20
N GLU A 82 -9.32 -3.73 -15.35
CA GLU A 82 -10.79 -3.72 -15.24
C GLU A 82 -11.43 -4.52 -16.37
N LEU A 83 -10.98 -4.33 -17.62
CA LEU A 83 -11.44 -5.12 -18.77
C LEU A 83 -11.17 -6.61 -18.57
N LEU A 84 -9.96 -6.98 -18.12
CA LEU A 84 -9.58 -8.37 -17.86
C LEU A 84 -10.44 -8.99 -16.74
N THR A 85 -10.82 -8.19 -15.75
CA THR A 85 -11.75 -8.59 -14.68
C THR A 85 -13.14 -8.87 -15.21
N LEU A 86 -13.67 -8.01 -16.08
CA LEU A 86 -14.96 -8.23 -16.72
C LEU A 86 -14.97 -9.50 -17.58
N ILE A 87 -13.89 -9.77 -18.32
CA ILE A 87 -13.75 -11.00 -19.12
C ILE A 87 -13.75 -12.24 -18.21
N PHE A 88 -13.03 -12.20 -17.09
CA PHE A 88 -13.01 -13.29 -16.13
C PHE A 88 -14.42 -13.57 -15.58
N ILE A 89 -15.12 -12.54 -15.12
CA ILE A 89 -16.50 -12.65 -14.61
C ILE A 89 -17.44 -13.20 -15.70
N PHE A 90 -17.32 -12.71 -16.94
CA PHE A 90 -18.07 -13.20 -18.09
C PHE A 90 -17.92 -14.71 -18.26
N PHE A 91 -16.69 -15.25 -18.15
CA PHE A 91 -16.46 -16.68 -18.32
C PHE A 91 -17.07 -17.53 -17.21
N ILE A 92 -17.02 -17.07 -15.96
CA ILE A 92 -17.70 -17.76 -14.86
C ILE A 92 -19.20 -17.84 -15.12
N ILE A 93 -19.82 -16.73 -15.53
CA ILE A 93 -21.24 -16.67 -15.85
C ILE A 93 -21.57 -17.53 -17.07
N TRP A 94 -20.75 -17.43 -18.14
CA TRP A 94 -20.96 -18.15 -19.39
C TRP A 94 -20.88 -19.67 -19.20
N ILE A 95 -19.91 -20.17 -18.42
CA ILE A 95 -19.79 -21.60 -18.11
C ILE A 95 -21.05 -22.09 -17.40
N LEU A 96 -21.51 -21.37 -16.37
CA LEU A 96 -22.73 -21.73 -15.62
C LEU A 96 -23.95 -21.72 -16.54
N TYR A 97 -24.07 -20.70 -17.39
CA TYR A 97 -25.15 -20.58 -18.36
C TYR A 97 -25.16 -21.73 -19.39
N ASP A 98 -24.01 -22.06 -19.99
CA ASP A 98 -23.91 -23.16 -20.97
C ASP A 98 -24.30 -24.49 -20.32
N ILE A 99 -23.77 -24.80 -19.14
CA ILE A 99 -24.08 -26.04 -18.41
C ILE A 99 -25.58 -26.15 -18.11
N ILE A 100 -26.18 -25.10 -17.55
CA ILE A 100 -27.60 -25.11 -17.14
C ILE A 100 -28.50 -25.21 -18.38
N THR A 101 -28.29 -24.36 -19.38
CA THR A 101 -29.19 -24.30 -20.54
C THR A 101 -29.10 -25.55 -21.42
N LYS A 102 -27.90 -26.08 -21.63
CA LYS A 102 -27.70 -27.31 -22.41
C LYS A 102 -28.29 -28.53 -21.69
N ARG A 103 -28.17 -28.58 -20.36
CA ARG A 103 -28.83 -29.62 -19.55
C ARG A 103 -30.36 -29.54 -19.63
N ILE A 104 -30.95 -28.34 -19.54
CA ILE A 104 -32.41 -28.16 -19.65
C ILE A 104 -32.92 -28.52 -21.05
N LYS A 105 -32.19 -28.13 -22.10
CA LYS A 105 -32.60 -28.33 -23.49
C LYS A 105 -32.21 -29.69 -24.07
N ASN A 106 -31.46 -30.51 -23.32
CA ASN A 106 -30.88 -31.77 -23.79
C ASN A 106 -30.05 -31.61 -25.08
N GLU A 107 -29.23 -30.55 -25.13
CA GLU A 107 -28.36 -30.23 -26.26
C GLU A 107 -26.89 -30.55 -25.92
N ASN A 108 -26.06 -30.74 -26.95
CA ASN A 108 -24.62 -30.90 -26.76
C ASN A 108 -23.98 -29.62 -26.19
N TYR A 109 -23.09 -29.81 -25.20
CA TYR A 109 -22.26 -28.76 -24.60
C TYR A 109 -21.29 -28.13 -25.60
N ASP A 110 -20.90 -26.88 -25.37
CA ASP A 110 -19.84 -26.23 -26.13
C ASP A 110 -18.45 -26.69 -25.66
N THR A 111 -18.08 -27.91 -26.00
CA THR A 111 -16.83 -28.54 -25.54
C THR A 111 -15.58 -27.72 -25.86
N HIS A 112 -15.55 -27.04 -27.01
CA HIS A 112 -14.43 -26.17 -27.39
C HIS A 112 -14.36 -24.93 -26.50
N GLY A 113 -15.48 -24.22 -26.30
CA GLY A 113 -15.53 -23.06 -25.43
C GLY A 113 -15.18 -23.40 -23.97
N ILE A 114 -15.66 -24.55 -23.48
CA ILE A 114 -15.37 -25.07 -22.14
C ILE A 114 -13.88 -25.36 -21.98
N ILE A 115 -13.27 -26.09 -22.93
CA ILE A 115 -11.82 -26.43 -22.87
C ILE A 115 -10.98 -25.16 -22.80
N ILE A 116 -11.27 -24.16 -23.64
CA ILE A 116 -10.48 -22.92 -23.67
C ILE A 116 -10.70 -22.11 -22.38
N ALA A 117 -11.92 -22.04 -21.86
CA ALA A 117 -12.21 -21.35 -20.61
C ALA A 117 -11.48 -21.98 -19.41
N PHE A 118 -11.53 -23.31 -19.27
CA PHE A 118 -10.80 -24.02 -18.22
C PHE A 118 -9.28 -23.94 -18.40
N SER A 119 -8.78 -23.89 -19.63
CA SER A 119 -7.35 -23.66 -19.90
C SER A 119 -6.88 -22.28 -19.42
N GLY A 120 -7.71 -21.25 -19.59
CA GLY A 120 -7.47 -19.91 -19.06
C GLY A 120 -7.47 -19.85 -17.54
N LEU A 121 -8.43 -20.53 -16.89
CA LEU A 121 -8.47 -20.65 -15.42
C LEU A 121 -7.26 -21.42 -14.88
N ALA A 122 -6.89 -22.53 -15.50
CA ALA A 122 -5.74 -23.35 -15.09
C ALA A 122 -4.41 -22.61 -15.23
N SER A 123 -4.26 -21.80 -16.29
CA SER A 123 -3.04 -21.00 -16.50
C SER A 123 -2.99 -19.79 -15.57
N GLY A 124 -4.14 -19.21 -15.23
CA GLY A 124 -4.27 -18.26 -14.13
C GLY A 124 -3.79 -18.86 -12.80
N TYR A 125 -4.28 -20.06 -12.47
CA TYR A 125 -3.80 -20.81 -11.30
C TYR A 125 -2.28 -21.05 -11.31
N ALA A 126 -1.71 -21.47 -12.45
CA ALA A 126 -0.27 -21.66 -12.57
C ALA A 126 0.55 -20.37 -12.35
N THR A 127 0.00 -19.21 -12.73
CA THR A 127 0.64 -17.90 -12.52
C THR A 127 0.60 -17.49 -11.04
N ILE A 128 -0.49 -17.81 -10.32
CA ILE A 128 -0.60 -17.56 -8.87
C ILE A 128 0.45 -18.35 -8.10
N MET A 129 0.65 -19.61 -8.48
CA MET A 129 1.60 -20.50 -7.80
C MET A 129 3.05 -20.01 -7.88
N SER A 130 3.39 -19.15 -8.86
CA SER A 130 4.75 -18.64 -9.04
C SER A 130 4.97 -17.23 -8.48
N ASN A 131 3.93 -16.46 -8.18
CA ASN A 131 4.07 -15.06 -7.77
C ASN A 131 3.44 -14.70 -6.42
N GLY A 132 2.64 -15.59 -5.79
CA GLY A 132 2.03 -15.34 -4.48
C GLY A 132 1.06 -14.17 -4.43
N GLU A 133 0.71 -13.55 -5.57
CA GLU A 133 -0.13 -12.36 -5.61
C GLU A 133 -1.63 -12.73 -5.54
N VAL A 134 -2.41 -11.89 -4.85
CA VAL A 134 -3.89 -11.91 -4.82
C VAL A 134 -4.56 -11.48 -6.14
N GLY A 135 -3.77 -11.06 -7.14
CA GLY A 135 -4.22 -10.60 -8.46
C GLY A 135 -4.63 -11.73 -9.43
N VAL A 136 -5.42 -12.70 -8.97
CA VAL A 136 -5.87 -13.87 -9.74
C VAL A 136 -6.53 -13.47 -11.06
N VAL A 137 -7.35 -12.44 -10.98
CA VAL A 137 -8.33 -12.09 -12.00
C VAL A 137 -7.68 -11.47 -13.27
N PRO A 138 -6.79 -10.46 -13.17
CA PRO A 138 -6.08 -9.95 -14.34
C PRO A 138 -5.21 -10.99 -15.04
N SER A 139 -4.53 -11.87 -14.28
CA SER A 139 -3.65 -12.91 -14.83
C SER A 139 -4.42 -13.97 -15.63
N CYS A 140 -5.59 -14.40 -15.13
CA CYS A 140 -6.51 -15.25 -15.90
C CYS A 140 -7.00 -14.56 -17.18
N GLY A 141 -7.30 -13.26 -17.08
CA GLY A 141 -7.87 -12.47 -18.17
C GLY A 141 -7.03 -12.46 -19.45
N PHE A 142 -5.69 -12.42 -19.35
CA PHE A 142 -4.81 -12.43 -20.53
C PHE A 142 -4.97 -13.71 -21.38
N ILE A 143 -5.32 -14.83 -20.75
CA ILE A 143 -5.44 -16.15 -21.40
C ILE A 143 -6.90 -16.45 -21.73
N LEU A 144 -7.84 -15.93 -20.94
CA LEU A 144 -9.27 -15.96 -21.23
C LEU A 144 -9.64 -15.01 -22.38
N PHE A 145 -8.80 -14.03 -22.72
CA PHE A 145 -9.09 -13.11 -23.81
C PHE A 145 -9.15 -13.80 -25.20
N PRO A 146 -8.20 -14.66 -25.60
CA PRO A 146 -8.38 -15.53 -26.78
C PRO A 146 -9.64 -16.40 -26.74
N ALA A 147 -10.05 -16.88 -25.57
CA ALA A 147 -11.31 -17.64 -25.42
C ALA A 147 -12.52 -16.74 -25.69
N PHE A 148 -12.47 -15.50 -25.17
CA PHE A 148 -13.51 -14.50 -25.34
C PHE A 148 -13.71 -14.16 -26.82
N THR A 149 -12.61 -13.97 -27.53
CA THR A 149 -12.65 -13.69 -28.98
C THR A 149 -13.27 -14.87 -29.74
N TYR A 150 -12.88 -16.11 -29.42
CA TYR A 150 -13.47 -17.32 -30.03
C TYR A 150 -14.99 -17.36 -29.85
N LEU A 151 -15.50 -17.15 -28.62
CA LEU A 151 -16.94 -17.19 -28.34
C LEU A 151 -17.71 -16.09 -29.06
N ILE A 152 -17.18 -14.86 -29.10
CA ILE A 152 -17.79 -13.74 -29.85
C ILE A 152 -17.91 -14.11 -31.33
N PHE A 153 -16.84 -14.62 -31.92
CA PHE A 153 -16.81 -14.95 -33.33
C PHE A 153 -17.48 -16.28 -33.66
N LYS A 154 -17.94 -17.07 -32.70
CA LYS A 154 -18.75 -18.27 -32.99
C LYS A 154 -20.11 -17.90 -33.63
N ASN A 155 -20.62 -16.71 -33.36
CA ASN A 155 -21.88 -16.23 -33.93
C ASN A 155 -21.70 -15.71 -35.37
N LYS A 156 -22.29 -16.40 -36.35
CA LYS A 156 -22.24 -16.02 -37.78
C LYS A 156 -22.77 -14.61 -38.07
N THR A 157 -23.75 -14.13 -37.31
CA THR A 157 -24.27 -12.77 -37.46
C THR A 157 -23.21 -11.72 -37.11
N ILE A 158 -22.43 -12.00 -36.06
CA ILE A 158 -21.30 -11.16 -35.64
C ILE A 158 -20.18 -11.21 -36.68
N GLN A 159 -19.83 -12.42 -37.17
CA GLN A 159 -18.81 -12.59 -38.23
C GLN A 159 -19.15 -11.80 -39.50
N ASN A 160 -20.42 -11.77 -39.89
CA ASN A 160 -20.87 -11.06 -41.09
C ASN A 160 -20.93 -9.55 -40.93
N ASN A 161 -20.90 -9.03 -39.69
CA ASN A 161 -20.86 -7.61 -39.42
C ASN A 161 -19.43 -7.06 -39.56
N LYS A 162 -19.07 -6.69 -40.79
CA LYS A 162 -17.74 -6.18 -41.15
C LYS A 162 -17.27 -5.02 -40.26
N TYR A 163 -18.18 -4.14 -39.83
CA TYR A 163 -17.82 -3.02 -38.96
C TYR A 163 -17.47 -3.48 -37.54
N PHE A 164 -18.23 -4.41 -36.98
CA PHE A 164 -17.94 -4.97 -35.67
C PHE A 164 -16.61 -5.73 -35.67
N VAL A 165 -16.41 -6.63 -36.65
CA VAL A 165 -15.18 -7.43 -36.78
C VAL A 165 -13.96 -6.51 -36.87
N LEU A 166 -14.04 -5.47 -37.69
CA LEU A 166 -12.94 -4.54 -37.91
C LEU A 166 -12.64 -3.69 -36.67
N SER A 167 -13.66 -3.18 -35.97
CA SER A 167 -13.46 -2.47 -34.70
C SER A 167 -12.89 -3.37 -33.60
N PHE A 168 -13.37 -4.61 -33.50
CA PHE A 168 -12.90 -5.57 -32.49
C PHE A 168 -11.44 -5.95 -32.73
N ASN A 169 -11.06 -6.26 -33.98
CA ASN A 169 -9.66 -6.50 -34.34
C ASN A 169 -8.77 -5.30 -34.01
N GLY A 170 -9.27 -4.08 -34.22
CA GLY A 170 -8.57 -2.87 -33.81
C GLY A 170 -8.26 -2.86 -32.30
N ILE A 171 -9.26 -3.15 -31.46
CA ILE A 171 -9.08 -3.23 -30.00
C ILE A 171 -8.03 -4.30 -29.64
N LEU A 172 -8.05 -5.47 -30.27
CA LEU A 172 -7.05 -6.53 -30.05
C LEU A 172 -5.62 -6.04 -30.35
N VAL A 173 -5.46 -5.34 -31.48
CA VAL A 173 -4.17 -4.80 -31.91
C VAL A 173 -3.67 -3.73 -30.94
N THR A 174 -4.54 -2.81 -30.52
CA THR A 174 -4.19 -1.79 -29.52
C THR A 174 -3.76 -2.44 -28.19
N PHE A 175 -4.49 -3.45 -27.72
CA PHE A 175 -4.16 -4.18 -26.49
C PHE A 175 -2.78 -4.86 -26.58
N PHE A 176 -2.48 -5.50 -27.71
CA PHE A 176 -1.15 -6.08 -27.96
C PHE A 176 -0.06 -4.98 -28.00
N GLY A 177 -0.36 -3.84 -28.63
CA GLY A 177 0.51 -2.67 -28.67
C GLY A 177 0.84 -2.13 -27.27
N ILE A 178 -0.13 -2.10 -26.35
CA ILE A 178 0.07 -1.72 -24.95
C ILE A 178 1.05 -2.68 -24.27
N CYS A 179 0.85 -3.99 -24.38
CA CYS A 179 1.72 -4.99 -23.76
C CYS A 179 3.16 -4.91 -24.32
N LEU A 180 3.29 -4.81 -25.64
CA LEU A 180 4.57 -4.69 -26.32
C LEU A 180 5.28 -3.38 -25.94
N SER A 181 4.55 -2.28 -25.85
CA SER A 181 5.09 -0.97 -25.47
C SER A 181 5.76 -1.02 -24.10
N GLN A 182 5.13 -1.67 -23.12
CA GLN A 182 5.72 -1.87 -21.80
C GLN A 182 7.00 -2.68 -21.89
N LYS A 183 6.98 -3.84 -22.58
CA LYS A 183 8.16 -4.69 -22.66
C LYS A 183 9.36 -4.01 -23.33
N LEU A 184 9.11 -3.09 -24.27
CA LEU A 184 10.17 -2.36 -24.96
C LEU A 184 10.66 -1.14 -24.16
N VAL A 185 9.77 -0.43 -23.45
CA VAL A 185 10.10 0.82 -22.73
C VAL A 185 10.61 0.55 -21.31
N SER A 186 9.99 -0.38 -20.59
CA SER A 186 10.42 -0.84 -19.26
C SER A 186 10.37 -2.37 -19.25
N PRO A 187 11.43 -3.03 -19.78
CA PRO A 187 11.43 -4.48 -19.96
C PRO A 187 11.26 -5.27 -18.65
N TYR A 188 11.65 -4.65 -17.54
CA TYR A 188 11.54 -5.16 -16.19
C TYR A 188 11.69 -4.00 -15.19
N SER A 189 11.07 -4.10 -14.02
CA SER A 189 11.33 -3.21 -12.88
C SER A 189 11.21 -4.01 -11.60
N TRP A 190 12.21 -3.93 -10.73
CA TRP A 190 12.25 -4.63 -9.46
C TRP A 190 12.20 -3.60 -8.32
N TRP A 191 11.19 -3.70 -7.45
CA TRP A 191 10.89 -2.75 -6.37
C TRP A 191 11.06 -1.26 -6.73
N GLY A 192 10.65 -0.88 -7.95
CA GLY A 192 10.70 0.50 -8.41
C GLY A 192 12.01 0.92 -9.09
N ASP A 193 13.02 0.05 -9.18
CA ASP A 193 14.23 0.25 -9.99
C ASP A 193 14.02 -0.34 -11.39
N PRO A 194 13.75 0.49 -12.43
CA PRO A 194 13.45 0.01 -13.77
C PRO A 194 14.73 -0.29 -14.55
N ILE A 195 14.71 -1.38 -15.30
CA ILE A 195 15.75 -1.65 -16.28
C ILE A 195 15.55 -0.71 -17.49
N PRO A 196 16.63 -0.15 -18.07
CA PRO A 196 16.58 0.71 -19.24
C PRO A 196 15.86 0.06 -20.43
N SER A 197 15.33 0.92 -21.31
CA SER A 197 14.57 0.49 -22.47
C SER A 197 15.39 -0.35 -23.43
N TYR A 198 14.72 -1.15 -24.26
CA TYR A 198 15.37 -1.98 -25.28
C TYR A 198 16.34 -1.17 -26.17
N TRP A 199 15.95 0.06 -26.53
CA TRP A 199 16.75 0.91 -27.42
C TRP A 199 17.96 1.55 -26.76
N GLU A 200 18.02 1.59 -25.43
CA GLU A 200 19.17 2.12 -24.71
C GLU A 200 20.27 1.08 -24.51
N LYS A 201 19.94 -0.21 -24.70
CA LYS A 201 20.86 -1.34 -24.52
C LYS A 201 21.77 -1.54 -25.72
N THR A 202 22.74 -0.65 -25.88
CA THR A 202 23.69 -0.66 -27.01
C THR A 202 25.05 -1.25 -26.66
N GLU A 203 25.37 -1.37 -25.38
CA GLU A 203 26.70 -1.71 -24.90
C GLU A 203 26.85 -3.18 -24.53
N THR A 204 28.10 -3.64 -24.54
CA THR A 204 28.53 -4.88 -23.88
C THR A 204 29.47 -4.53 -22.75
N VAL A 205 29.56 -5.40 -21.75
CA VAL A 205 30.46 -5.22 -20.60
C VAL A 205 31.60 -6.22 -20.63
N ASN A 206 32.76 -5.81 -20.13
CA ASN A 206 33.96 -6.63 -19.97
C ASN A 206 33.93 -7.40 -18.64
N ILE A 207 32.84 -8.11 -18.39
CA ILE A 207 32.66 -8.98 -17.23
C ILE A 207 32.27 -10.36 -17.74
N LYS A 208 33.12 -11.36 -17.48
CA LYS A 208 32.99 -12.72 -18.02
C LYS A 208 31.61 -13.34 -17.76
N ALA A 209 31.06 -13.14 -16.56
CA ALA A 209 29.74 -13.65 -16.16
C ALA A 209 28.58 -13.05 -16.97
N LEU A 210 28.76 -11.89 -17.59
CA LEU A 210 27.74 -11.16 -18.34
C LEU A 210 27.92 -11.26 -19.86
N LYS A 211 28.76 -12.19 -20.34
CA LYS A 211 29.00 -12.39 -21.77
C LYS A 211 27.69 -12.70 -22.51
N GLY A 212 27.40 -11.92 -23.56
CA GLY A 212 26.23 -12.10 -24.42
C GLY A 212 25.04 -11.22 -24.06
N PHE A 213 25.08 -10.51 -22.93
CA PHE A 213 24.07 -9.53 -22.55
C PHE A 213 24.38 -8.13 -23.08
N LYS A 214 23.33 -7.36 -23.34
CA LYS A 214 23.42 -5.94 -23.71
C LYS A 214 22.92 -5.04 -22.57
N PHE A 215 23.60 -3.91 -22.41
CA PHE A 215 23.40 -2.96 -21.33
C PHE A 215 23.33 -1.54 -21.87
N SER A 216 22.72 -0.65 -21.10
CA SER A 216 22.86 0.78 -21.34
C SER A 216 24.26 1.28 -21.01
N PRO A 217 24.68 2.45 -21.53
CA PRO A 217 25.94 3.08 -21.13
C PRO A 217 26.07 3.28 -19.61
N LEU A 218 24.97 3.59 -18.92
CA LEU A 218 24.95 3.75 -17.46
C LEU A 218 25.15 2.42 -16.75
N GLU A 219 24.47 1.35 -17.16
CA GLU A 219 24.65 0.01 -16.58
C GLU A 219 26.07 -0.53 -16.83
N LYS A 220 26.62 -0.33 -18.03
CA LYS A 220 28.02 -0.69 -18.32
C LYS A 220 28.97 -0.02 -17.35
N LYS A 221 28.82 1.29 -17.20
CA LYS A 221 29.61 2.08 -16.26
C LYS A 221 29.45 1.56 -14.82
N LYS A 222 28.20 1.38 -14.38
CA LYS A 222 27.84 0.85 -13.04
C LYS A 222 28.54 -0.48 -12.77
N TYR A 223 28.47 -1.43 -13.70
CA TYR A 223 29.07 -2.75 -13.50
C TYR A 223 30.58 -2.74 -13.65
N GLU A 224 31.15 -2.16 -14.71
CA GLU A 224 32.60 -2.21 -14.94
C GLU A 224 33.38 -1.40 -13.90
N ASP A 225 32.96 -0.16 -13.60
CA ASP A 225 33.70 0.70 -12.69
C ASP A 225 33.58 0.23 -11.24
N LEU A 226 32.38 -0.14 -10.78
CA LEU A 226 32.23 -0.66 -9.42
C LEU A 226 32.91 -2.02 -9.27
N ASN A 227 32.86 -2.90 -10.28
CA ASN A 227 33.58 -4.17 -10.24
C ASN A 227 35.10 -3.97 -10.16
N ARG A 228 35.64 -3.00 -10.90
CA ARG A 228 37.07 -2.65 -10.82
C ARG A 228 37.42 -2.09 -9.44
N VAL A 229 36.67 -1.12 -8.92
CA VAL A 229 36.89 -0.55 -7.57
C VAL A 229 36.87 -1.62 -6.49
N ILE A 230 35.91 -2.55 -6.55
CA ILE A 230 35.83 -3.67 -5.60
C ILE A 230 37.07 -4.56 -5.73
N GLY A 231 37.44 -4.96 -6.95
CA GLY A 231 38.56 -5.86 -7.19
C GLY A 231 39.93 -5.30 -6.78
N GLU A 232 40.19 -4.02 -7.06
CA GLU A 232 41.46 -3.38 -6.67
C GLU A 232 41.60 -3.16 -5.15
N ASN A 233 40.49 -3.26 -4.43
CA ASN A 233 40.44 -3.06 -2.98
C ASN A 233 40.24 -4.35 -2.19
N THR A 234 40.15 -5.52 -2.84
CA THR A 234 39.89 -6.81 -2.20
C THR A 234 40.84 -7.91 -2.69
N ASP A 235 40.90 -9.00 -1.95
CA ASP A 235 41.54 -10.25 -2.37
C ASP A 235 40.56 -11.44 -2.20
N LYS A 236 41.06 -12.67 -2.41
CA LYS A 236 40.23 -13.89 -2.31
C LYS A 236 39.76 -14.21 -0.89
N GLY A 237 40.44 -13.67 0.13
CA GLY A 237 40.07 -13.80 1.53
C GLY A 237 39.06 -12.74 1.97
N SER A 238 39.00 -11.61 1.26
CA SER A 238 38.06 -10.53 1.58
C SER A 238 36.60 -10.98 1.52
N VAL A 239 35.81 -10.42 2.42
CA VAL A 239 34.38 -10.63 2.57
C VAL A 239 33.64 -9.47 1.91
N ILE A 240 32.82 -9.81 0.91
CA ILE A 240 32.00 -8.84 0.17
C ILE A 240 30.54 -9.10 0.52
N TRP A 241 29.92 -8.10 1.16
CA TRP A 241 28.51 -8.14 1.52
C TRP A 241 27.73 -7.07 0.73
N GLY A 242 26.51 -7.39 0.34
CA GLY A 242 25.69 -6.51 -0.47
C GLY A 242 24.20 -6.61 -0.16
N PHE A 243 23.51 -5.46 -0.15
CA PHE A 243 22.12 -5.28 0.24
C PHE A 243 21.38 -4.23 -0.62
N PRO A 244 20.06 -4.38 -0.88
CA PRO A 244 19.25 -5.56 -0.57
C PRO A 244 19.41 -6.69 -1.61
N HIS A 245 19.77 -6.38 -2.86
CA HIS A 245 19.94 -7.39 -3.94
C HIS A 245 21.17 -7.15 -4.84
N THR A 246 22.32 -6.87 -4.24
CA THR A 246 23.58 -6.54 -4.95
C THR A 246 24.63 -7.66 -4.95
N LYS A 247 24.27 -8.88 -4.53
CA LYS A 247 25.19 -10.04 -4.49
C LYS A 247 25.75 -10.43 -5.87
N VAL A 248 25.26 -9.85 -6.96
CA VAL A 248 25.81 -10.05 -8.31
C VAL A 248 27.30 -9.67 -8.40
N PHE A 249 27.77 -8.72 -7.59
CA PHE A 249 29.19 -8.35 -7.57
C PHE A 249 30.10 -9.45 -7.02
N ASN A 250 29.60 -10.33 -6.13
CA ASN A 250 30.33 -11.54 -5.72
C ASN A 250 30.60 -12.47 -6.92
N ILE A 251 29.61 -12.59 -7.82
CA ILE A 251 29.75 -13.36 -9.07
C ILE A 251 30.78 -12.71 -9.99
N PHE A 252 30.75 -11.38 -10.12
CA PHE A 252 31.70 -10.66 -10.98
C PHE A 252 33.15 -10.77 -10.50
N GLN A 253 33.36 -10.81 -9.18
CA GLN A 253 34.66 -11.00 -8.54
C GLN A 253 35.12 -12.46 -8.49
N GLU A 254 34.24 -13.41 -8.83
CA GLU A 254 34.44 -14.84 -8.53
C GLU A 254 34.81 -15.07 -7.04
N ASN A 255 34.27 -14.23 -6.14
CA ASN A 255 34.49 -14.26 -4.69
C ASN A 255 33.17 -14.50 -3.94
N TYR A 256 33.02 -15.71 -3.39
CA TYR A 256 31.84 -16.17 -2.65
C TYR A 256 32.08 -16.28 -1.15
N ASN A 257 33.17 -15.70 -0.64
CA ASN A 257 33.44 -15.69 0.79
C ASN A 257 32.46 -14.75 1.49
N MET A 258 31.47 -15.34 2.14
CA MET A 258 30.45 -14.64 2.91
C MET A 258 30.59 -14.89 4.41
N ASN A 259 31.61 -15.60 4.90
CA ASN A 259 31.86 -15.83 6.33
C ASN A 259 30.59 -16.16 7.20
N GLY A 260 29.62 -16.90 6.66
CA GLY A 260 28.39 -17.28 7.35
C GLY A 260 27.14 -16.40 7.15
N PHE A 261 27.16 -15.44 6.20
CA PHE A 261 26.03 -14.54 5.96
C PHE A 261 24.88 -15.14 5.12
N VAL A 262 23.67 -14.62 5.33
CA VAL A 262 22.44 -14.96 4.61
C VAL A 262 22.56 -14.54 3.12
N PRO A 263 22.43 -15.46 2.15
CA PRO A 263 22.63 -15.14 0.74
C PRO A 263 21.52 -14.28 0.12
N VAL A 264 20.32 -14.29 0.72
CA VAL A 264 19.11 -13.64 0.18
C VAL A 264 18.44 -12.84 1.28
N GLU A 265 18.67 -11.53 1.31
CA GLU A 265 18.15 -10.60 2.33
C GLU A 265 16.97 -9.77 1.78
N PHE A 266 16.27 -10.32 0.78
CA PHE A 266 15.25 -9.59 0.03
C PHE A 266 14.02 -9.30 0.89
N TYR A 267 13.40 -8.14 0.70
CA TYR A 267 12.27 -7.68 1.51
C TYR A 267 11.04 -8.60 1.45
N ASP A 268 10.83 -9.26 0.31
CA ASP A 268 9.67 -10.12 0.02
C ASP A 268 9.94 -11.62 0.21
N VAL A 269 11.16 -12.01 0.61
CA VAL A 269 11.55 -13.44 0.72
C VAL A 269 12.25 -13.77 2.03
N CYS A 270 13.11 -12.89 2.56
CA CYS A 270 13.87 -13.19 3.78
C CYS A 270 13.00 -12.97 5.02
N ALA A 271 12.88 -14.01 5.85
CA ALA A 271 12.14 -13.93 7.10
C ALA A 271 12.89 -13.08 8.16
N ASP A 272 12.12 -12.50 9.08
CA ASP A 272 12.63 -11.49 10.01
C ASP A 272 13.73 -12.03 10.92
N ASP A 273 13.58 -13.27 11.41
CA ASP A 273 14.57 -13.94 12.27
C ASP A 273 15.94 -14.07 11.60
N PHE A 274 15.98 -14.45 10.33
CA PHE A 274 17.22 -14.50 9.55
C PHE A 274 17.83 -13.11 9.33
N ALA A 275 17.02 -12.09 9.01
CA ALA A 275 17.52 -10.73 8.83
C ALA A 275 18.09 -10.13 10.13
N ILE A 276 17.42 -10.40 11.27
CA ILE A 276 17.87 -9.98 12.60
C ILE A 276 19.16 -10.71 13.00
N GLU A 277 19.26 -12.01 12.74
CA GLU A 277 20.47 -12.79 13.01
C GLU A 277 21.65 -12.35 12.14
N GLU A 278 21.39 -12.07 10.86
CA GLU A 278 22.35 -11.52 9.91
C GLU A 278 22.96 -10.20 10.42
N ALA A 279 22.12 -9.26 10.91
CA ALA A 279 22.61 -8.02 11.49
C ALA A 279 23.55 -8.24 12.69
N LYS A 280 23.26 -9.22 13.55
CA LYS A 280 24.12 -9.60 14.68
C LYS A 280 25.45 -10.20 14.21
N LEU A 281 25.41 -11.03 13.17
CA LEU A 281 26.61 -11.62 12.58
C LEU A 281 27.49 -10.54 11.95
N LEU A 282 26.92 -9.60 11.21
CA LEU A 282 27.63 -8.48 10.59
C LEU A 282 28.25 -7.52 11.63
N ALA A 283 27.57 -7.32 12.76
CA ALA A 283 28.12 -6.55 13.88
C ALA A 283 29.37 -7.21 14.50
N LYS A 284 29.39 -8.55 14.55
CA LYS A 284 30.53 -9.33 15.08
C LYS A 284 31.66 -9.49 14.07
N ASN A 285 31.30 -9.74 12.81
CA ASN A 285 32.20 -10.04 11.71
C ASN A 285 32.01 -8.99 10.60
N LYS A 286 32.65 -7.83 10.72
CA LYS A 286 32.47 -6.75 9.75
C LYS A 286 32.98 -7.17 8.36
N PRO A 287 32.20 -7.01 7.29
CA PRO A 287 32.68 -7.28 5.93
C PRO A 287 33.71 -6.24 5.48
N ASP A 288 34.67 -6.65 4.65
CA ASP A 288 35.68 -5.76 4.07
C ASP A 288 35.06 -4.74 3.11
N ILE A 289 34.05 -5.20 2.36
CA ILE A 289 33.26 -4.37 1.43
C ILE A 289 31.77 -4.47 1.76
N VAL A 290 31.11 -3.31 1.84
CA VAL A 290 29.65 -3.20 1.84
C VAL A 290 29.19 -2.56 0.53
N ILE A 291 28.29 -3.23 -0.18
CA ILE A 291 27.64 -2.74 -1.40
C ILE A 291 26.18 -2.44 -1.09
N TRP A 292 25.85 -1.16 -1.02
CA TRP A 292 24.51 -0.70 -0.71
C TRP A 292 23.82 -0.16 -1.97
N GLN A 293 22.66 -0.71 -2.32
CA GLN A 293 21.80 -0.16 -3.36
C GLN A 293 20.66 0.64 -2.72
N ASP A 294 20.67 1.94 -2.98
CA ASP A 294 19.68 2.89 -2.48
C ASP A 294 18.35 2.72 -3.23
N MET A 295 17.30 2.40 -2.48
CA MET A 295 15.96 2.10 -3.02
C MET A 295 14.88 2.74 -2.14
N PRO A 296 14.70 4.07 -2.22
CA PRO A 296 13.79 4.80 -1.35
C PRO A 296 12.33 4.36 -1.51
N GLY A 297 11.62 4.16 -0.40
CA GLY A 297 10.21 3.77 -0.38
C GLY A 297 9.96 2.30 -0.72
N ALA A 298 10.98 1.53 -1.12
CA ALA A 298 10.81 0.12 -1.43
C ALA A 298 10.50 -0.70 -0.18
N LEU A 299 11.27 -0.51 0.89
CA LEU A 299 11.11 -1.25 2.14
C LEU A 299 9.77 -0.88 2.81
N GLU A 300 9.44 0.41 2.88
CA GLU A 300 8.18 0.94 3.41
C GLU A 300 6.97 0.39 2.64
N ALA A 301 7.03 0.34 1.31
CA ALA A 301 5.96 -0.22 0.51
C ALA A 301 5.73 -1.71 0.79
N HIS A 302 6.77 -2.48 1.14
CA HIS A 302 6.59 -3.89 1.51
C HIS A 302 5.93 -4.02 2.89
N GLU A 303 6.33 -3.18 3.85
CA GLU A 303 5.69 -3.10 5.17
C GLU A 303 4.20 -2.75 5.03
N GLU A 304 3.87 -1.71 4.26
CA GLU A 304 2.50 -1.25 4.02
C GLU A 304 1.65 -2.31 3.30
N ILE A 305 2.11 -2.82 2.15
CA ILE A 305 1.30 -3.65 1.25
C ILE A 305 1.17 -5.09 1.74
N TYR A 306 2.26 -5.67 2.25
CA TYR A 306 2.30 -7.11 2.56
C TYR A 306 2.25 -7.41 4.06
N ARG A 307 2.51 -6.41 4.92
CA ARG A 307 2.60 -6.60 6.38
C ARG A 307 1.64 -5.72 7.18
N GLY A 308 0.74 -4.99 6.51
CA GLY A 308 -0.23 -4.11 7.18
C GLY A 308 0.43 -2.99 7.99
N GLY A 309 1.59 -2.52 7.55
CA GLY A 309 2.40 -1.50 8.23
C GLY A 309 3.42 -2.04 9.24
N ASN A 310 3.44 -3.34 9.52
CA ASN A 310 4.42 -3.90 10.47
C ASN A 310 5.85 -3.88 9.90
N PRO A 311 6.85 -3.41 10.68
CA PRO A 311 8.22 -3.31 10.22
C PRO A 311 8.84 -4.65 9.79
N LEU A 312 9.74 -4.60 8.81
CA LEU A 312 10.55 -5.72 8.33
C LEU A 312 11.78 -5.94 9.21
N GLY A 313 12.21 -7.19 9.43
CA GLY A 313 13.44 -7.51 10.17
C GLY A 313 14.71 -6.91 9.56
N GLN A 314 14.68 -6.62 8.24
CA GLN A 314 15.73 -5.93 7.49
C GLN A 314 16.00 -4.51 8.01
N ARG A 315 15.10 -3.92 8.81
CA ARG A 315 15.37 -2.69 9.58
C ARG A 315 16.59 -2.85 10.50
N GLU A 316 16.88 -4.05 11.02
CA GLU A 316 18.08 -4.30 11.82
C GLU A 316 19.38 -4.25 10.98
N LEU A 317 19.34 -4.65 9.71
CA LEU A 317 20.47 -4.50 8.78
C LEU A 317 20.73 -3.03 8.48
N GLN A 318 19.66 -2.25 8.29
CA GLN A 318 19.71 -0.80 8.13
C GLN A 318 20.29 -0.13 9.38
N LYS A 319 19.81 -0.48 10.58
CA LYS A 319 20.35 -0.01 11.89
C LYS A 319 21.83 -0.26 12.02
N TRP A 320 22.24 -1.52 11.80
CA TRP A 320 23.64 -1.91 11.89
C TRP A 320 24.48 -1.05 10.95
N PHE A 321 24.14 -1.01 9.66
CA PHE A 321 24.97 -0.31 8.70
C PHE A 321 25.00 1.20 8.96
N SER A 322 23.86 1.81 9.30
CA SER A 322 23.78 3.22 9.72
C SER A 322 24.77 3.54 10.84
N SER A 323 24.85 2.68 11.87
CA SER A 323 25.71 2.89 13.04
C SER A 323 27.22 2.80 12.74
N VAL A 324 27.61 2.06 11.69
CA VAL A 324 29.02 1.80 11.35
C VAL A 324 29.49 2.53 10.08
N LYS A 325 28.56 2.97 9.21
CA LYS A 325 28.87 3.49 7.86
C LYS A 325 29.89 4.63 7.88
N GLU A 326 29.68 5.65 8.69
CA GLU A 326 30.60 6.80 8.75
C GLU A 326 31.81 6.53 9.67
N LYS A 327 31.61 5.73 10.71
CA LYS A 327 32.62 5.42 11.73
C LYS A 327 33.68 4.48 11.16
N ASP A 328 33.25 3.30 10.76
CA ASP A 328 34.12 2.17 10.45
C ASP A 328 34.37 2.03 8.94
N TYR A 329 33.55 2.63 8.09
CA TYR A 329 33.66 2.50 6.64
C TYR A 329 34.00 3.82 5.94
N LYS A 330 34.54 3.71 4.73
CA LYS A 330 34.79 4.84 3.82
C LYS A 330 34.17 4.54 2.45
N LEU A 331 33.42 5.49 1.91
CA LEU A 331 32.90 5.42 0.54
C LEU A 331 34.07 5.42 -0.46
N ILE A 332 34.16 4.37 -1.28
CA ILE A 332 35.19 4.22 -2.32
C ILE A 332 34.60 4.12 -3.72
N GLY A 333 33.33 3.72 -3.87
CA GLY A 333 32.67 3.58 -5.17
C GLY A 333 31.25 4.12 -5.16
N GLN A 334 30.83 4.82 -6.22
CA GLN A 334 29.43 5.21 -6.43
C GLN A 334 29.13 5.41 -7.92
N VAL A 335 28.11 4.72 -8.42
CA VAL A 335 27.49 4.95 -9.73
C VAL A 335 25.99 4.80 -9.58
N ASP A 336 25.23 5.82 -10.00
CA ASP A 336 23.77 5.86 -9.84
C ASP A 336 23.34 5.60 -8.38
N ASN A 337 22.42 4.68 -8.13
CA ASN A 337 21.94 4.30 -6.81
C ASN A 337 22.79 3.22 -6.09
N VAL A 338 23.98 2.86 -6.59
CA VAL A 338 24.83 1.83 -5.96
C VAL A 338 26.07 2.46 -5.35
N PHE A 339 26.30 2.16 -4.07
CA PHE A 339 27.37 2.71 -3.23
C PHE A 339 28.24 1.57 -2.69
N VAL A 340 29.56 1.75 -2.73
CA VAL A 340 30.55 0.76 -2.30
C VAL A 340 31.42 1.36 -1.21
N TYR A 341 31.43 0.71 -0.05
CA TYR A 341 32.14 1.15 1.14
C TYR A 341 33.21 0.13 1.51
N LYS A 342 34.40 0.61 1.88
CA LYS A 342 35.51 -0.22 2.39
C LYS A 342 35.72 0.01 3.88
N LEU A 343 35.94 -1.08 4.61
CA LEU A 343 36.27 -1.08 6.04
C LEU A 343 37.60 -0.35 6.30
N LYS A 344 37.66 0.47 7.35
CA LYS A 344 38.86 1.18 7.81
C LYS A 344 39.67 0.28 8.75
N ASP A 345 40.19 -0.81 8.22
CA ASP A 345 40.96 -1.83 8.95
C ASP A 345 42.49 -1.58 8.93
N GLY A 346 42.93 -0.48 8.30
CA GLY A 346 44.34 -0.14 8.13
C GLY A 346 44.94 -0.63 6.80
N GLN A 347 44.20 -1.40 6.00
CA GLN A 347 44.62 -1.74 4.63
C GLN A 347 44.47 -0.52 3.70
N PRO A 348 45.37 -0.36 2.71
CA PRO A 348 45.29 0.76 1.79
C PRO A 348 44.00 0.70 0.96
N ILE A 349 43.45 1.88 0.68
CA ILE A 349 42.45 2.06 -0.37
C ILE A 349 43.22 2.29 -1.66
N THR A 350 43.26 1.27 -2.52
CA THR A 350 44.02 1.28 -3.78
C THR A 350 43.33 2.13 -4.83
N GLU A 351 42.00 2.12 -4.85
CA GLU A 351 41.23 2.75 -5.90
C GLU A 351 39.90 3.32 -5.41
N THR A 352 39.44 4.41 -6.04
CA THR A 352 38.13 5.01 -5.77
C THR A 352 37.48 5.53 -7.06
N PHE A 353 36.15 5.43 -7.16
CA PHE A 353 35.39 6.00 -8.27
C PHE A 353 34.00 6.46 -7.81
N ILE A 354 33.77 7.79 -7.77
CA ILE A 354 32.48 8.38 -7.37
C ILE A 354 32.00 9.28 -8.49
N GLU A 355 30.93 8.88 -9.18
CA GLU A 355 30.40 9.60 -10.35
C GLU A 355 29.72 10.92 -9.96
N ARG A 356 28.88 10.89 -8.91
CA ARG A 356 28.09 12.04 -8.44
C ARG A 356 28.29 12.21 -6.95
N LYS A 357 29.13 13.17 -6.57
CA LYS A 357 29.37 13.52 -5.16
C LYS A 357 28.11 13.98 -4.41
N SER A 358 27.08 14.43 -5.13
CA SER A 358 25.80 14.86 -4.55
C SER A 358 24.74 13.74 -4.50
N ALA A 359 25.06 12.52 -4.97
CA ALA A 359 24.16 11.40 -4.81
C ALA A 359 24.16 10.99 -3.32
N GLU A 360 22.97 10.85 -2.75
CA GLU A 360 22.80 10.49 -1.35
C GLU A 360 22.41 9.03 -1.23
N ASN A 361 22.97 8.36 -0.22
CA ASN A 361 22.57 7.02 0.16
C ASN A 361 21.60 7.13 1.35
N ILE A 362 20.36 7.53 1.06
CA ILE A 362 19.39 7.86 2.09
C ILE A 362 18.90 6.62 2.81
N THR A 363 18.74 5.48 2.11
CA THR A 363 18.24 4.25 2.74
C THR A 363 19.29 3.56 3.60
N SER A 364 20.58 3.85 3.45
CA SER A 364 21.59 3.37 4.42
C SER A 364 21.54 4.08 5.77
N ASN A 365 20.93 5.27 5.82
CA ASN A 365 20.65 5.91 7.08
C ASN A 365 19.43 5.24 7.68
N TYR A 366 19.66 4.60 8.81
CA TYR A 366 18.58 4.28 9.70
C TYR A 366 18.26 5.53 10.49
N VAL A 367 17.17 6.17 10.11
CA VAL A 367 16.36 6.89 11.07
C VAL A 367 15.55 5.77 11.72
N ASP A 368 15.49 5.71 13.06
CA ASP A 368 14.40 4.96 13.69
C ASP A 368 13.12 5.32 12.91
N PRO A 369 12.16 4.42 12.70
CA PRO A 369 10.79 4.86 12.72
C PRO A 369 10.58 5.38 14.14
N THR A 370 11.17 6.53 14.43
CA THR A 370 10.55 7.57 15.20
C THR A 370 9.26 7.80 14.41
N PRO A 371 8.08 7.39 14.93
CA PRO A 371 7.07 8.44 15.04
C PRO A 371 7.81 9.67 15.52
N GLU A 372 7.61 10.84 14.92
CA GLU A 372 8.11 12.06 15.56
C GLU A 372 7.72 12.01 17.04
N VAL A 373 8.66 11.56 17.88
CA VAL A 373 8.65 11.80 19.31
C VAL A 373 8.98 13.26 19.31
N VAL A 374 7.93 14.05 19.21
CA VAL A 374 8.00 15.42 19.68
C VAL A 374 8.51 15.32 21.10
N ASP A 375 9.59 16.04 21.32
CA ASP A 375 10.10 16.55 22.59
C ASP A 375 9.53 15.84 23.82
N ASP A 376 10.35 15.03 24.51
CA ASP A 376 10.08 14.41 25.82
C ASP A 376 8.58 14.34 26.16
N ILE A 377 7.85 13.35 25.62
CA ILE A 377 6.45 13.12 25.99
C ILE A 377 6.40 13.01 27.52
N GLU A 378 5.82 14.01 28.19
CA GLU A 378 5.76 14.15 29.65
C GLU A 378 4.67 13.26 30.27
N LEU A 379 4.48 12.06 29.71
CA LEU A 379 3.59 11.02 30.23
C LEU A 379 4.44 9.89 30.81
N GLU A 380 3.95 9.27 31.88
CA GLU A 380 4.59 8.08 32.45
C GLU A 380 4.55 6.92 31.44
N GLY A 381 5.69 6.24 31.23
CA GLY A 381 5.84 5.13 30.28
C GLY A 381 6.75 5.46 29.10
N LEU A 382 6.96 4.51 28.19
CA LEU A 382 7.82 4.66 27.02
C LEU A 382 7.07 4.58 25.69
N GLY A 383 5.73 4.55 25.73
CA GLY A 383 4.88 4.42 24.53
C GLY A 383 4.99 3.07 23.82
N THR A 384 5.54 2.04 24.46
CA THR A 384 5.68 0.69 23.87
C THR A 384 4.54 -0.23 24.30
N ILE A 385 4.36 -1.37 23.62
CA ILE A 385 3.33 -2.37 24.00
C ILE A 385 3.48 -2.83 25.47
N LYS A 386 4.71 -3.00 25.95
CA LYS A 386 5.00 -3.49 27.31
C LYS A 386 5.00 -2.38 28.35
N ASP A 387 5.15 -1.14 27.91
CA ASP A 387 5.30 0.05 28.73
C ASP A 387 4.65 1.25 28.02
N PRO A 388 3.30 1.28 27.96
CA PRO A 388 2.54 2.31 27.25
C PRO A 388 2.57 3.63 28.01
N TYR A 389 2.33 4.75 27.31
CA TYR A 389 2.09 6.02 27.99
C TYR A 389 0.80 5.98 28.81
N LEU A 390 0.87 6.34 30.08
CA LEU A 390 -0.24 6.23 31.01
C LEU A 390 -1.05 7.53 31.03
N ILE A 391 -2.37 7.38 30.94
CA ILE A 391 -3.32 8.49 31.11
C ILE A 391 -4.09 8.25 32.42
N SER A 392 -3.68 8.94 33.48
CA SER A 392 -4.18 8.75 34.84
C SER A 392 -5.03 9.91 35.36
N SER A 393 -5.01 11.04 34.65
CA SER A 393 -5.62 12.29 35.08
C SER A 393 -6.22 13.08 33.92
N ILE A 394 -6.93 14.18 34.24
CA ILE A 394 -7.43 15.11 33.22
C ILE A 394 -6.23 15.77 32.54
N GLU A 395 -5.21 16.16 33.32
CA GLU A 395 -4.00 16.81 32.86
C GLU A 395 -3.23 15.96 31.84
N ASP A 396 -3.11 14.65 32.08
CA ASP A 396 -2.47 13.72 31.14
C ASP A 396 -3.25 13.65 29.81
N LEU A 397 -4.58 13.64 29.88
CA LEU A 397 -5.45 13.59 28.70
C LEU A 397 -5.41 14.91 27.92
N GLU A 398 -5.33 16.05 28.61
CA GLU A 398 -5.15 17.36 27.99
C GLU A 398 -3.79 17.51 27.35
N TYR A 399 -2.72 17.05 28.02
CA TYR A 399 -1.38 17.01 27.46
C TYR A 399 -1.36 16.17 26.18
N PHE A 400 -1.89 14.94 26.22
CA PHE A 400 -1.99 14.06 25.06
C PHE A 400 -2.74 14.73 23.89
N ARG A 401 -3.91 15.34 24.17
CA ARG A 401 -4.68 16.11 23.20
C ARG A 401 -3.83 17.21 22.57
N ASP A 402 -3.21 18.04 23.41
CA ASP A 402 -2.48 19.22 22.97
C ASP A 402 -1.23 18.83 22.17
N SER A 403 -0.53 17.76 22.55
CA SER A 403 0.59 17.18 21.81
C SER A 403 0.16 16.73 20.40
N VAL A 404 -0.92 15.96 20.28
CA VAL A 404 -1.44 15.56 18.95
C VAL A 404 -1.81 16.80 18.15
N ASN A 405 -2.56 17.72 18.75
CA ASN A 405 -3.06 18.91 18.05
C ASN A 405 -1.95 19.89 17.65
N SER A 406 -0.79 19.85 18.32
CA SER A 406 0.41 20.59 17.94
C SER A 406 1.28 19.91 16.88
N GLY A 407 0.92 18.69 16.43
CA GLY A 407 1.61 17.94 15.38
C GLY A 407 2.45 16.77 15.87
N THR A 408 2.34 16.37 17.14
CA THR A 408 3.05 15.20 17.67
C THR A 408 2.48 13.91 17.11
N SER A 409 3.35 13.09 16.50
CA SER A 409 2.97 11.78 16.01
C SER A 409 3.08 10.73 17.13
N PHE A 410 2.03 9.95 17.31
CA PHE A 410 2.03 8.78 18.20
C PHE A 410 2.12 7.47 17.39
N ASN A 411 2.57 7.53 16.13
CA ASN A 411 2.45 6.41 15.19
C ASN A 411 3.23 5.18 15.71
N GLY A 412 2.55 4.04 15.84
CA GLY A 412 3.13 2.83 16.43
C GLY A 412 3.34 2.89 17.95
N GLN A 413 2.93 3.97 18.62
CA GLN A 413 2.97 4.09 20.08
C GLN A 413 1.66 3.62 20.73
N PHE A 414 1.75 3.31 22.02
CA PHE A 414 0.67 2.76 22.83
C PHE A 414 0.39 3.66 24.04
N LEU A 415 -0.88 4.02 24.22
CA LEU A 415 -1.38 4.75 25.36
C LEU A 415 -2.39 3.88 26.12
N LYS A 416 -2.37 3.96 27.46
CA LYS A 416 -3.25 3.19 28.33
C LYS A 416 -3.83 4.07 29.44
N GLN A 417 -5.15 4.10 29.55
CA GLN A 417 -5.83 4.78 30.66
C GLN A 417 -5.74 3.93 31.94
N THR A 418 -5.50 4.58 33.08
CA THR A 418 -5.30 3.89 34.38
C THR A 418 -6.24 4.38 35.48
N ALA A 419 -7.08 5.38 35.20
CA ALA A 419 -8.08 5.91 36.12
C ALA A 419 -9.28 6.49 35.38
N ASN A 420 -10.41 6.68 36.06
CA ASN A 420 -11.55 7.40 35.49
C ASN A 420 -11.23 8.90 35.37
N ILE A 421 -11.67 9.53 34.28
CA ILE A 421 -11.43 10.94 33.96
C ILE A 421 -12.78 11.65 33.85
N ASP A 422 -13.01 12.69 34.65
CA ASP A 422 -14.23 13.50 34.63
C ASP A 422 -13.96 14.86 33.98
N LEU A 423 -14.58 15.12 32.83
CA LEU A 423 -14.42 16.37 32.07
C LEU A 423 -15.48 17.41 32.43
N SER A 424 -16.17 17.29 33.59
CA SER A 424 -17.23 18.21 34.01
C SER A 424 -16.83 19.69 33.99
N GLU A 425 -15.57 19.96 34.37
CA GLU A 425 -14.96 21.29 34.44
C GLU A 425 -14.55 21.84 33.05
N ILE A 426 -14.43 20.97 32.04
CA ILE A 426 -14.10 21.36 30.67
C ILE A 426 -15.39 21.72 29.91
N ASN A 427 -15.60 23.03 29.73
CA ASN A 427 -16.82 23.55 29.13
C ASN A 427 -16.89 23.41 27.60
N ASN A 428 -15.75 23.16 26.95
CA ASN A 428 -15.64 22.91 25.52
C ASN A 428 -14.33 22.17 25.22
N TRP A 429 -14.41 20.87 25.04
CA TRP A 429 -13.29 20.03 24.65
C TRP A 429 -12.93 20.27 23.19
N ASP A 430 -11.64 20.39 22.92
CA ASP A 430 -11.08 20.37 21.57
C ASP A 430 -10.78 18.89 21.19
N PRO A 431 -11.34 18.33 20.11
CA PRO A 431 -11.08 16.95 19.71
C PRO A 431 -9.59 16.62 19.61
N ILE A 432 -9.24 15.37 19.90
CA ILE A 432 -7.88 14.87 19.72
C ILE A 432 -7.67 14.57 18.23
N GLY A 433 -6.80 15.34 17.58
CA GLY A 433 -6.54 15.32 16.16
C GLY A 433 -7.54 16.14 15.33
N HIS A 434 -7.02 16.89 14.35
CA HIS A 434 -7.77 17.82 13.50
C HIS A 434 -7.63 17.47 12.02
N PHE A 435 -8.75 17.46 11.30
CA PHE A 435 -8.76 17.16 9.87
C PHE A 435 -8.10 18.28 9.04
N GLU A 436 -8.37 19.53 9.40
CA GLU A 436 -7.99 20.71 8.62
C GLU A 436 -6.49 20.99 8.64
N SER A 437 -5.83 20.75 9.78
CA SER A 437 -4.38 20.95 9.92
C SER A 437 -3.55 19.77 9.43
N GLY A 438 -4.16 18.59 9.29
CA GLY A 438 -3.42 17.35 9.02
C GLY A 438 -2.85 16.68 10.28
N ASN A 439 -3.06 17.26 11.46
CA ASN A 439 -2.55 16.74 12.73
C ASN A 439 -3.51 15.65 13.24
N PHE A 440 -3.31 14.42 12.82
CA PHE A 440 -4.18 13.31 13.18
C PHE A 440 -3.66 12.59 14.42
N PHE A 441 -4.56 11.97 15.18
CA PHE A 441 -4.09 10.96 16.12
C PHE A 441 -3.74 9.69 15.34
N GLU A 442 -2.45 9.47 15.14
CA GLU A 442 -1.90 8.24 14.59
C GLU A 442 -1.37 7.39 15.74
N GLY A 443 -2.04 6.34 16.22
CA GLY A 443 -1.56 5.60 17.40
C GLY A 443 -2.54 4.57 17.96
N ASN A 444 -2.23 4.04 19.15
CA ASN A 444 -3.05 3.02 19.82
C ASN A 444 -3.47 3.50 21.21
N TYR A 445 -4.78 3.63 21.46
CA TYR A 445 -5.32 4.08 22.74
C TYR A 445 -6.20 2.98 23.37
N ASN A 446 -5.81 2.50 24.55
CA ASN A 446 -6.57 1.53 25.32
C ASN A 446 -7.15 2.19 26.59
N GLY A 447 -8.47 2.34 26.64
CA GLY A 447 -9.18 2.89 27.81
C GLY A 447 -9.21 1.99 29.04
N ASP A 448 -8.79 0.72 28.90
CA ASP A 448 -8.73 -0.31 29.94
C ASP A 448 -10.02 -0.46 30.78
N GLY A 449 -11.18 -0.13 30.21
CA GLY A 449 -12.45 -0.15 30.93
C GLY A 449 -12.66 0.99 31.93
N PHE A 450 -11.75 1.96 32.01
CA PHE A 450 -11.99 3.20 32.73
C PHE A 450 -12.92 4.14 31.94
N LYS A 451 -13.52 5.08 32.65
CA LYS A 451 -14.47 6.04 32.09
C LYS A 451 -13.80 7.34 31.68
N ILE A 452 -14.28 7.92 30.60
CA ILE A 452 -14.16 9.35 30.30
C ILE A 452 -15.58 9.91 30.39
N GLU A 453 -15.84 10.77 31.37
CA GLU A 453 -17.19 11.24 31.71
C GLU A 453 -17.39 12.70 31.34
N ASN A 454 -18.64 13.06 31.02
CA ASN A 454 -19.10 14.45 30.90
C ASN A 454 -18.42 15.30 29.80
N LEU A 455 -17.83 14.65 28.78
CA LEU A 455 -17.24 15.30 27.60
C LEU A 455 -18.24 16.26 26.93
N LYS A 456 -17.88 17.53 26.78
CA LYS A 456 -18.72 18.54 26.10
C LYS A 456 -17.97 19.16 24.93
N ILE A 457 -18.51 19.05 23.71
CA ILE A 457 -18.02 19.75 22.52
C ILE A 457 -19.15 20.63 22.00
N LYS A 458 -18.91 21.94 21.93
CA LYS A 458 -19.87 22.93 21.46
C LYS A 458 -19.81 23.07 19.95
N LYS A 459 -20.92 23.57 19.40
CA LYS A 459 -21.14 23.78 17.98
C LYS A 459 -20.02 24.60 17.33
N GLY A 460 -19.31 23.99 16.39
CA GLY A 460 -18.40 24.61 15.42
C GLY A 460 -18.55 23.96 14.03
N GLU A 461 -17.89 24.50 13.00
CA GLU A 461 -17.92 23.95 11.62
C GLU A 461 -17.12 22.64 11.46
N ASN A 462 -16.47 22.16 12.52
CA ASN A 462 -15.49 21.08 12.47
C ASN A 462 -16.12 19.68 12.66
N ASN A 463 -15.35 18.67 12.28
CA ASN A 463 -15.54 17.26 12.62
C ASN A 463 -15.37 17.05 14.14
N ALA A 464 -16.30 16.35 14.80
CA ALA A 464 -16.30 16.26 16.26
C ALA A 464 -16.49 14.83 16.80
N GLY A 465 -15.67 14.49 17.79
CA GLY A 465 -15.68 13.27 18.59
C GLY A 465 -14.65 13.40 19.70
N LEU A 466 -14.47 12.36 20.54
CA LEU A 466 -13.31 12.32 21.44
C LEU A 466 -12.01 12.52 20.64
N PHE A 467 -11.92 11.81 19.51
CA PHE A 467 -10.96 12.03 18.45
C PHE A 467 -11.63 12.76 17.27
N GLY A 468 -10.99 13.77 16.69
CA GLY A 468 -11.51 14.45 15.49
C GLY A 468 -11.19 13.65 14.22
N GLN A 469 -9.94 13.21 14.10
CA GLN A 469 -9.44 12.32 13.04
C GLN A 469 -8.51 11.26 13.66
N LEU A 470 -8.79 9.99 13.34
CA LEU A 470 -8.09 8.83 13.89
C LEU A 470 -7.44 7.98 12.80
N ILE A 471 -6.19 7.56 13.02
CA ILE A 471 -5.49 6.52 12.24
C ILE A 471 -4.84 5.54 13.22
N GLY A 472 -5.45 4.39 13.43
CA GLY A 472 -4.94 3.39 14.36
C GLY A 472 -6.05 2.70 15.14
N THR A 473 -5.75 2.30 16.39
CA THR A 473 -6.66 1.48 17.20
C THR A 473 -7.11 2.23 18.45
N VAL A 474 -8.43 2.30 18.66
CA VAL A 474 -9.01 2.76 19.94
C VAL A 474 -9.81 1.60 20.52
N GLU A 475 -9.51 1.24 21.77
CA GLU A 475 -10.13 0.09 22.42
C GLU A 475 -10.51 0.32 23.88
N ASN A 476 -11.53 -0.41 24.34
CA ASN A 476 -11.95 -0.48 25.76
C ASN A 476 -12.31 0.87 26.39
N VAL A 477 -12.82 1.81 25.59
CA VAL A 477 -13.20 3.16 26.07
C VAL A 477 -14.64 3.15 26.55
N ASN A 478 -14.89 3.60 27.79
CA ASN A 478 -16.22 3.96 28.27
C ASN A 478 -16.41 5.49 28.21
N LEU A 479 -16.91 6.02 27.10
CA LEU A 479 -17.27 7.44 26.98
C LEU A 479 -18.69 7.66 27.50
N HIS A 480 -18.83 8.21 28.71
CA HIS A 480 -20.09 8.26 29.42
C HIS A 480 -20.62 9.70 29.56
N ASN A 481 -21.91 9.88 29.31
CA ASN A 481 -22.62 11.16 29.44
C ASN A 481 -21.99 12.30 28.60
N CYS A 482 -21.61 12.03 27.36
CA CYS A 482 -21.08 13.05 26.46
C CYS A 482 -22.18 13.97 25.90
N ASN A 483 -21.80 15.18 25.48
CA ASN A 483 -22.65 16.12 24.75
C ASN A 483 -21.81 16.75 23.63
N ILE A 484 -21.84 16.16 22.44
CA ILE A 484 -20.98 16.51 21.31
C ILE A 484 -21.80 17.15 20.21
N LYS A 485 -21.38 18.33 19.75
CA LYS A 485 -22.02 19.06 18.65
C LYS A 485 -20.99 19.48 17.59
N GLY A 486 -21.27 19.22 16.32
CA GLY A 486 -20.38 19.57 15.20
C GLY A 486 -21.06 19.45 13.83
N ALA A 487 -20.30 19.62 12.75
CA ALA A 487 -20.82 19.42 11.40
C ALA A 487 -21.04 17.93 11.08
N TYR A 488 -20.05 17.12 11.45
CA TYR A 488 -20.06 15.66 11.35
C TYR A 488 -19.60 15.09 12.69
N VAL A 489 -20.36 14.15 13.26
CA VAL A 489 -20.18 13.72 14.65
C VAL A 489 -20.07 12.21 14.78
N GLY A 490 -19.09 11.76 15.55
CA GLY A 490 -19.03 10.40 16.08
C GLY A 490 -18.61 10.41 17.54
N GLY A 491 -19.17 9.53 18.37
CA GLY A 491 -18.85 9.50 19.79
C GLY A 491 -17.35 9.31 20.07
N ILE A 492 -16.76 8.27 19.47
CA ILE A 492 -15.32 7.99 19.58
C ILE A 492 -14.53 8.83 18.59
N THR A 493 -14.85 8.76 17.29
CA THR A 493 -14.18 9.59 16.27
C THR A 493 -15.15 10.11 15.23
N SER A 494 -14.96 11.33 14.73
CA SER A 494 -15.70 11.75 13.55
C SER A 494 -15.19 11.03 12.30
N GLN A 495 -13.90 11.09 12.02
CA GLN A 495 -13.34 10.53 10.80
C GLN A 495 -12.13 9.62 11.05
N GLY A 496 -11.91 8.67 10.13
CA GLY A 496 -10.75 7.78 10.18
C GLY A 496 -10.31 7.25 8.82
N ALA A 497 -9.11 6.66 8.78
CA ALA A 497 -8.57 5.98 7.61
C ALA A 497 -9.03 4.52 7.48
N SER A 498 -8.83 3.89 6.31
CA SER A 498 -9.24 2.50 6.04
C SER A 498 -8.61 1.45 6.96
N THR A 499 -7.52 1.78 7.64
CA THR A 499 -6.82 0.93 8.61
C THR A 499 -7.32 1.12 10.06
N THR A 500 -8.23 2.07 10.29
CA THR A 500 -8.72 2.42 11.63
C THR A 500 -9.57 1.30 12.23
N ARG A 501 -9.38 1.05 13.54
CA ARG A 501 -10.12 0.04 14.30
C ARG A 501 -10.66 0.65 15.58
N ILE A 502 -11.98 0.59 15.77
CA ILE A 502 -12.62 0.95 17.04
C ILE A 502 -13.20 -0.33 17.64
N ILE A 503 -12.68 -0.73 18.78
CA ILE A 503 -12.89 -2.07 19.32
C ILE A 503 -13.40 -1.97 20.75
N ASN A 504 -14.51 -2.63 21.07
CA ASN A 504 -14.95 -2.76 22.45
C ASN A 504 -15.17 -1.41 23.15
N CYS A 505 -15.84 -0.46 22.50
CA CYS A 505 -16.09 0.88 23.05
C CYS A 505 -17.58 1.09 23.36
N LEU A 506 -17.84 1.86 24.42
CA LEU A 506 -19.16 2.31 24.83
C LEU A 506 -19.25 3.83 24.68
N VAL A 507 -20.33 4.31 24.06
CA VAL A 507 -20.68 5.73 24.04
C VAL A 507 -22.08 5.93 24.62
N THR A 508 -22.22 6.83 25.59
CA THR A 508 -23.53 7.30 26.07
C THR A 508 -23.61 8.82 26.11
N GLY A 509 -24.83 9.36 25.98
CA GLY A 509 -25.06 10.81 26.04
C GLY A 509 -25.82 11.33 24.83
N LYS A 510 -25.43 12.50 24.32
CA LYS A 510 -26.11 13.21 23.23
C LYS A 510 -25.11 13.62 22.15
N LEU A 511 -25.40 13.27 20.90
CA LEU A 511 -24.59 13.62 19.72
C LEU A 511 -25.47 14.39 18.72
N GLU A 512 -25.06 15.60 18.35
CA GLU A 512 -25.78 16.49 17.43
C GLU A 512 -24.87 16.93 16.27
N GLY A 513 -25.02 16.26 15.12
CA GLY A 513 -24.32 16.60 13.88
C GLY A 513 -25.20 17.41 12.95
N GLU A 514 -24.75 18.55 12.44
CA GLU A 514 -25.56 19.35 11.50
C GLU A 514 -25.83 18.61 10.19
N GLY A 515 -24.79 17.95 9.66
CA GLY A 515 -24.86 17.10 8.49
C GLY A 515 -25.15 15.66 8.88
N ARG A 516 -24.21 15.03 9.60
CA ARG A 516 -24.30 13.61 9.97
C ARG A 516 -23.87 13.33 11.41
N ALA A 517 -24.47 12.30 12.01
CA ALA A 517 -24.06 11.80 13.32
C ALA A 517 -24.14 10.27 13.39
N GLY A 518 -23.04 9.62 13.78
CA GLY A 518 -23.02 8.19 14.12
C GLY A 518 -22.75 7.97 15.60
N GLY A 519 -23.36 6.93 16.18
CA GLY A 519 -23.24 6.66 17.62
C GLY A 519 -21.80 6.37 18.10
N ILE A 520 -21.00 5.71 17.27
CA ILE A 520 -19.57 5.43 17.53
C ILE A 520 -18.67 6.28 16.65
N ALA A 521 -18.92 6.31 15.33
CA ALA A 521 -18.15 7.10 14.38
C ALA A 521 -19.01 7.74 13.28
N ASP A 522 -18.58 8.83 12.62
CA ASP A 522 -19.24 9.28 11.37
C ASP A 522 -18.73 8.49 10.16
N ASN A 523 -17.42 8.55 9.84
CA ASN A 523 -16.88 7.94 8.62
C ASN A 523 -15.47 7.37 8.81
N LEU A 524 -15.29 6.06 8.66
CA LEU A 524 -13.97 5.41 8.78
C LEU A 524 -13.31 5.04 7.44
N GLY A 525 -13.88 5.41 6.29
CA GLY A 525 -13.21 5.24 4.99
C GLY A 525 -12.75 3.81 4.67
N GLY A 526 -13.45 2.77 5.15
CA GLY A 526 -13.06 1.37 5.02
C GLY A 526 -12.62 0.69 6.33
N GLY A 527 -12.47 1.44 7.42
CA GLY A 527 -12.11 0.93 8.74
C GLY A 527 -13.20 0.07 9.41
N SER A 528 -12.90 -0.43 10.61
CA SER A 528 -13.77 -1.39 11.32
C SER A 528 -14.22 -0.90 12.70
N ILE A 529 -15.48 -1.19 13.02
CA ILE A 529 -16.08 -0.99 14.34
C ILE A 529 -16.55 -2.35 14.84
N ILE A 530 -15.97 -2.80 15.95
CA ILE A 530 -16.07 -4.18 16.41
C ILE A 530 -16.46 -4.21 17.88
N ASN A 531 -17.53 -4.94 18.23
CA ASN A 531 -17.94 -5.18 19.61
C ASN A 531 -18.29 -3.90 20.40
N CYS A 532 -18.84 -2.88 19.75
CA CYS A 532 -19.13 -1.57 20.36
C CYS A 532 -20.61 -1.38 20.69
N VAL A 533 -20.90 -0.47 21.62
CA VAL A 533 -22.27 -0.09 22.00
C VAL A 533 -22.44 1.43 21.99
N ALA A 534 -23.51 1.90 21.34
CA ALA A 534 -23.94 3.30 21.38
C ALA A 534 -25.34 3.41 22.01
N ASP A 535 -25.41 3.95 23.23
CA ASP A 535 -26.67 4.27 23.90
C ASP A 535 -26.81 5.79 24.02
N VAL A 536 -27.19 6.41 22.90
CA VAL A 536 -27.09 7.85 22.68
C VAL A 536 -28.40 8.45 22.19
N GLU A 537 -28.61 9.75 22.45
CA GLU A 537 -29.56 10.57 21.71
C GLU A 537 -28.85 11.14 20.47
N LEU A 538 -29.28 10.75 19.27
CA LEU A 538 -28.74 11.25 18.00
C LEU A 538 -29.63 12.33 17.39
N LYS A 539 -29.00 13.39 16.86
CA LYS A 539 -29.68 14.40 16.06
C LYS A 539 -28.80 14.82 14.88
N GLY A 540 -29.40 14.90 13.69
CA GLY A 540 -28.74 15.41 12.49
C GLY A 540 -29.57 15.20 11.22
N ALA A 541 -29.07 15.64 10.07
CA ALA A 541 -29.77 15.41 8.79
C ALA A 541 -29.69 13.93 8.36
N ILE A 542 -28.59 13.25 8.68
CA ILE A 542 -28.42 11.80 8.55
C ILE A 542 -27.89 11.28 9.89
N THR A 543 -28.55 10.28 10.45
CA THR A 543 -28.13 9.67 11.73
C THR A 543 -28.09 8.17 11.59
N SER A 544 -27.10 7.54 12.22
CA SER A 544 -27.03 6.08 12.29
C SER A 544 -26.52 5.60 13.65
N GLY A 545 -27.06 4.47 14.11
CA GLY A 545 -26.82 3.92 15.44
C GLY A 545 -25.35 3.65 15.76
N ILE A 546 -24.53 3.26 14.78
CA ILE A 546 -23.10 2.99 14.96
C ILE A 546 -22.24 3.89 14.06
N SER A 547 -22.46 3.89 12.73
CA SER A 547 -21.62 4.59 11.75
C SER A 547 -22.41 5.54 10.84
N GLY A 548 -22.09 6.83 10.84
CA GLY A 548 -22.85 7.85 10.09
C GLY A 548 -22.76 7.78 8.55
N TYR A 549 -21.70 7.20 7.98
CA TYR A 549 -21.41 7.23 6.53
C TYR A 549 -20.39 6.15 6.05
N TYR A 550 -20.43 5.85 4.74
CA TYR A 550 -19.47 5.12 3.86
C TYR A 550 -18.73 3.86 4.40
N GLN A 551 -18.81 2.74 3.65
CA GLN A 551 -17.98 1.51 3.67
C GLN A 551 -17.30 1.07 5.00
N THR A 552 -17.95 1.28 6.15
CA THR A 552 -17.39 0.90 7.45
C THR A 552 -17.77 -0.54 7.77
N ILE A 553 -16.82 -1.34 8.24
CA ILE A 553 -17.07 -2.73 8.61
C ILE A 553 -17.59 -2.76 10.05
N VAL A 554 -18.90 -2.85 10.22
CA VAL A 554 -19.55 -2.95 11.53
C VAL A 554 -19.78 -4.41 11.90
N THR A 555 -19.22 -4.86 13.03
CA THR A 555 -19.31 -6.25 13.51
C THR A 555 -19.68 -6.31 14.98
N ASN A 556 -20.72 -7.07 15.33
CA ASN A 556 -21.18 -7.28 16.70
C ASN A 556 -21.40 -5.99 17.51
N CYS A 557 -21.97 -4.98 16.87
CA CYS A 557 -22.22 -3.67 17.49
C CYS A 557 -23.71 -3.48 17.79
N PHE A 558 -24.01 -2.72 18.85
CA PHE A 558 -25.39 -2.51 19.31
C PHE A 558 -25.72 -1.04 19.53
N SER A 559 -26.93 -0.63 19.17
CA SER A 559 -27.42 0.74 19.37
C SER A 559 -28.86 0.78 19.90
N ASN A 560 -29.17 1.77 20.73
CA ASN A 560 -30.55 2.10 21.11
C ASN A 560 -31.35 2.71 19.93
N MET A 561 -30.66 3.21 18.91
CA MET A 561 -31.22 3.78 17.69
C MET A 561 -31.37 2.76 16.55
N ALA A 562 -30.99 1.49 16.76
CA ALA A 562 -31.04 0.47 15.73
C ALA A 562 -32.46 0.22 15.23
N ASP A 563 -32.68 0.41 13.93
CA ASP A 563 -33.96 0.19 13.26
C ASP A 563 -34.07 -1.21 12.61
N GLY A 564 -32.95 -1.95 12.57
CA GLY A 564 -32.86 -3.30 12.02
C GLY A 564 -32.77 -3.37 10.49
N VAL A 565 -32.58 -2.22 9.81
CA VAL A 565 -32.54 -2.12 8.34
C VAL A 565 -31.11 -1.94 7.84
N SER A 566 -30.29 -1.11 8.49
CA SER A 566 -28.90 -0.87 8.11
C SER A 566 -27.92 -1.63 9.02
N ILE A 567 -26.87 -2.23 8.43
CA ILE A 567 -25.75 -2.78 9.21
C ILE A 567 -25.01 -1.69 9.99
N ASP A 568 -25.03 -0.46 9.47
CA ASP A 568 -24.39 0.71 10.08
C ASP A 568 -25.13 1.18 11.35
N ASP A 569 -26.37 0.73 11.55
CA ASP A 569 -27.14 1.01 12.77
C ASP A 569 -26.85 0.04 13.91
N GLY A 570 -26.16 -1.07 13.63
CA GLY A 570 -25.94 -2.16 14.58
C GLY A 570 -27.23 -2.91 14.94
N GLU A 571 -27.12 -3.81 15.91
CA GLU A 571 -28.27 -4.53 16.49
C GLU A 571 -28.92 -3.71 17.61
N LYS A 572 -30.20 -3.94 17.87
CA LYS A 572 -30.88 -3.26 18.99
C LYS A 572 -30.31 -3.70 20.34
N ILE A 573 -30.12 -2.74 21.26
CA ILE A 573 -29.80 -3.06 22.65
C ILE A 573 -30.99 -3.78 23.30
N THR A 574 -30.73 -4.95 23.87
CA THR A 574 -31.71 -5.77 24.61
C THR A 574 -31.08 -6.34 25.88
N ASP A 575 -31.87 -7.03 26.70
CA ASP A 575 -31.39 -7.68 27.92
C ASP A 575 -30.30 -8.75 27.65
N ASP A 576 -30.19 -9.26 26.42
CA ASP A 576 -29.16 -10.24 26.03
C ASP A 576 -27.85 -9.63 25.51
N THR A 577 -27.79 -8.30 25.35
CA THR A 577 -26.68 -7.62 24.66
C THR A 577 -25.33 -7.89 25.34
N VAL A 578 -25.24 -7.82 26.67
CA VAL A 578 -24.00 -8.14 27.41
C VAL A 578 -23.54 -9.56 27.15
N LYS A 579 -24.48 -10.51 27.08
CA LYS A 579 -24.15 -11.90 26.79
C LYS A 579 -23.60 -12.04 25.37
N LYS A 580 -24.24 -11.41 24.37
CA LYS A 580 -23.76 -11.44 22.98
C LYS A 580 -22.37 -10.83 22.81
N LEU A 581 -22.11 -9.68 23.45
CA LEU A 581 -20.80 -9.03 23.44
C LEU A 581 -19.71 -9.93 24.04
N ASN A 582 -19.97 -10.55 25.19
CA ASN A 582 -19.03 -11.47 25.83
C ASN A 582 -18.92 -12.83 25.12
N ASP A 583 -19.98 -13.32 24.47
CA ASP A 583 -19.94 -14.57 23.68
C ASP A 583 -19.20 -14.36 22.35
N PHE A 584 -19.22 -13.16 21.78
CA PHE A 584 -18.40 -12.80 20.62
C PHE A 584 -16.91 -12.93 20.95
N GLN A 585 -16.48 -12.50 22.14
CA GLN A 585 -15.11 -12.71 22.63
C GLN A 585 -14.72 -14.20 22.64
N LYS A 586 -15.65 -15.11 22.98
CA LYS A 586 -15.38 -16.56 23.01
C LYS A 586 -15.31 -17.20 21.62
N LYS A 587 -15.98 -16.60 20.62
CA LYS A 587 -15.96 -17.09 19.22
C LYS A 587 -14.70 -16.69 18.47
N LEU A 588 -13.94 -15.73 19.00
CA LEU A 588 -12.62 -15.36 18.50
C LEU A 588 -11.59 -16.39 19.04
N ASP A 589 -11.47 -17.52 18.35
CA ASP A 589 -10.46 -18.56 18.63
C ASP A 589 -9.06 -18.01 18.35
N ASP A 590 -8.28 -17.73 19.40
CA ASP A 590 -6.85 -17.34 19.39
C ASP A 590 -6.40 -16.28 18.35
N GLN A 591 -7.34 -15.48 17.84
CA GLN A 591 -7.06 -14.38 16.94
C GLN A 591 -6.56 -13.16 17.72
N GLU A 592 -5.69 -12.36 17.08
CA GLU A 592 -5.08 -11.10 17.57
C GLU A 592 -6.05 -10.12 18.25
N LEU A 593 -7.36 -10.27 18.03
CA LEU A 593 -8.45 -9.49 18.64
C LEU A 593 -8.77 -9.88 20.09
N ARG A 594 -8.59 -11.14 20.50
CA ARG A 594 -9.02 -11.63 21.83
C ARG A 594 -8.34 -10.90 23.00
N PRO A 595 -7.03 -10.58 22.96
CA PRO A 595 -6.37 -9.82 24.02
C PRO A 595 -6.90 -8.39 24.20
N LEU A 596 -7.57 -7.85 23.18
CA LEU A 596 -8.02 -6.45 23.13
C LEU A 596 -9.41 -6.24 23.75
N LEU A 597 -10.13 -7.30 24.13
CA LEU A 597 -11.52 -7.23 24.57
C LEU A 597 -11.65 -7.39 26.09
N ASN A 598 -11.77 -6.27 26.81
CA ASN A 598 -12.20 -6.28 28.21
C ASN A 598 -13.68 -6.73 28.32
N LYS A 599 -14.09 -7.26 29.48
CA LYS A 599 -15.43 -7.86 29.65
C LYS A 599 -16.52 -6.80 29.73
N TRP A 600 -17.68 -7.08 29.14
CA TRP A 600 -18.88 -6.27 29.34
C TRP A 600 -19.63 -6.69 30.60
N LYS A 601 -20.10 -5.71 31.37
CA LYS A 601 -20.92 -5.88 32.57
C LYS A 601 -22.11 -4.90 32.54
N THR A 602 -23.09 -5.17 33.39
CA THR A 602 -24.15 -4.21 33.73
C THR A 602 -23.97 -3.80 35.19
N VAL A 603 -23.78 -2.52 35.45
CA VAL A 603 -23.68 -1.94 36.80
C VAL A 603 -24.78 -0.89 36.94
N ASP A 604 -25.63 -1.03 37.95
CA ASP A 604 -26.79 -0.15 38.19
C ASP A 604 -27.69 0.04 36.95
N GLY A 605 -27.89 -1.03 36.18
CA GLY A 605 -28.70 -1.01 34.97
C GLY A 605 -28.02 -0.37 33.75
N LYS A 606 -26.77 0.06 33.87
CA LYS A 606 -25.99 0.65 32.78
C LYS A 606 -24.91 -0.31 32.27
N LEU A 607 -24.70 -0.33 30.96
CA LEU A 607 -23.62 -1.08 30.32
C LEU A 607 -22.27 -0.45 30.66
N ILE A 608 -21.25 -1.27 30.86
CA ILE A 608 -19.87 -0.82 31.08
C ILE A 608 -18.87 -1.89 30.65
N ILE A 609 -17.73 -1.48 30.12
CA ILE A 609 -16.55 -2.32 29.90
C ILE A 609 -15.73 -2.33 31.20
N SER A 610 -15.28 -3.49 31.66
CA SER A 610 -14.54 -3.64 32.92
C SER A 610 -13.25 -4.41 32.71
N SER A 611 -12.17 -3.94 33.36
CA SER A 611 -10.85 -4.56 33.36
C SER A 611 -10.74 -5.86 34.19
N ASP A 612 -11.75 -6.20 35.02
CA ASP A 612 -11.76 -7.44 35.85
C ASP A 612 -12.39 -8.68 35.18
#